data_AF-A0A8J3DNR5-F1
#
_entry.id   AF-A0A8J3DNR5-F1
#
_cell.length_a   1.000
_cell.length_b   1.000
_cell.length_c   1.000
_cell.angle_alpha   90.00
_cell.angle_beta   90.00
_cell.angle_gamma   90.00
#
_symmetry.space_group_name_H-M   'P 1'
#
loop_
_entity.id
_entity.type
_entity.pdbx_description
1 polymer ?
#
loop_
_entity_poly.entity_id
_entity_poly.type
_entity_poly.pdbx_seq_one_letter_code
_entity_poly.pdbx_strand_id
1 'polypeptide(L)'
;MSRLTDRLKEQLKKTGVKQVDLARELGITQQAINNLLNGRSQSSAYWREIARILDIPEEEMRELMIEAGRDPQRNTTLPVNLRILRGITGNIEAPESGEAGDLPAPNAIIGDNKLPQPPANRMIPVLGEAVGGDDGEYLFNGSVLDYMPCPPSLYNVPHAYCVFVDGESMSPRYKSGETVYVHPSKPARRGDDVIVQIKAREEGASPRGFIKEMVGWSGSKLILMQHNPSRRIEFDRDEVVSVHPIILSGKYT
;
A
#
# COMPACT_ATOMS: atom_id res chain seq x y z
N MET A 1 19.46 -32.14 5.60
CA MET A 1 20.15 -30.97 6.18
C MET A 1 20.84 -30.24 5.05
N SER A 2 20.88 -28.91 5.09
CA SER A 2 21.52 -28.11 4.04
C SER A 2 23.02 -28.00 4.33
N ARG A 3 23.87 -28.02 3.30
CA ARG A 3 25.32 -27.83 3.45
C ARG A 3 25.66 -26.52 4.17
N LEU A 4 24.84 -25.48 3.98
CA LEU A 4 24.89 -24.22 4.72
C LEU A 4 24.69 -24.43 6.23
N THR A 5 23.68 -25.20 6.63
CA THR A 5 23.38 -25.45 8.05
C THR A 5 24.47 -26.26 8.74
N ASP A 6 25.08 -27.21 8.03
CA ASP A 6 26.15 -28.03 8.56
C ASP A 6 27.42 -27.20 8.73
N ARG A 7 27.74 -26.34 7.75
CA ARG A 7 28.90 -25.44 7.82
C ARG A 7 28.80 -24.41 8.94
N LEU A 8 27.62 -23.82 9.14
CA LEU A 8 27.39 -22.88 10.23
C LEU A 8 27.55 -23.53 11.61
N LYS A 9 27.09 -24.79 11.77
CA LYS A 9 27.24 -25.55 13.01
C LYS A 9 28.68 -25.95 13.29
N GLU A 10 29.42 -26.31 12.24
CA GLU A 10 30.86 -26.62 12.34
C GLU A 10 31.65 -25.39 12.81
N GLN A 11 31.40 -24.23 12.18
CA GLN A 11 32.13 -23.01 12.53
C GLN A 11 31.78 -22.48 13.92
N LEU A 12 30.52 -22.59 14.36
CA LEU A 12 30.14 -22.28 15.75
C LEU A 12 30.94 -23.10 16.78
N LYS A 13 31.20 -24.39 16.49
CA LYS A 13 32.02 -25.24 17.38
C LYS A 13 33.49 -24.85 17.33
N LYS A 14 33.98 -24.44 16.16
CA LYS A 14 35.39 -24.11 15.93
C LYS A 14 35.78 -22.75 16.53
N THR A 15 34.93 -21.75 16.38
CA THR A 15 35.16 -20.40 16.94
C THR A 15 34.79 -20.29 18.42
N GLY A 16 34.02 -21.26 18.95
CA GLY A 16 33.55 -21.25 20.34
C GLY A 16 32.44 -20.22 20.61
N VAL A 17 31.93 -19.56 19.57
CA VAL A 17 30.86 -18.58 19.66
C VAL A 17 29.55 -19.28 20.04
N LYS A 18 28.90 -18.80 21.11
CA LYS A 18 27.59 -19.32 21.50
C LYS A 18 26.50 -18.64 20.68
N GLN A 19 25.42 -19.38 20.40
CA GLN A 19 24.26 -18.87 19.66
C GLN A 19 23.63 -17.63 20.33
N VAL A 20 23.68 -17.55 21.66
CA VAL A 20 23.15 -16.42 22.44
C VAL A 20 24.00 -15.17 22.22
N ASP A 21 25.33 -15.33 22.18
CA ASP A 21 26.27 -14.23 21.97
C ASP A 21 26.16 -13.72 20.52
N LEU A 22 26.04 -14.65 19.55
CA LEU A 22 25.79 -14.32 18.15
C LEU A 22 24.46 -13.56 17.96
N ALA A 23 23.39 -13.98 18.65
CA ALA A 23 22.10 -13.30 18.59
C ALA A 23 22.19 -11.88 19.18
N ARG A 24 22.89 -11.72 20.31
CA ARG A 24 23.09 -10.43 20.99
C ARG A 24 23.92 -9.47 20.15
N GLU A 25 24.98 -9.95 19.51
CA GLU A 25 25.89 -9.15 18.69
C GLU A 25 25.20 -8.66 17.40
N LEU A 26 24.30 -9.47 16.84
CA LEU A 26 23.53 -9.14 15.64
C LEU A 26 22.23 -8.37 15.93
N GLY A 27 21.87 -8.15 17.20
CA GLY A 27 20.63 -7.49 17.57
C GLY A 27 19.36 -8.25 17.16
N ILE A 28 19.43 -9.57 17.01
CA ILE A 28 18.31 -10.43 16.60
C ILE A 28 17.93 -11.43 17.70
N THR A 29 16.74 -12.01 17.60
CA THR A 29 16.26 -12.98 18.59
C THR A 29 17.04 -14.30 18.49
N GLN A 30 17.26 -14.96 19.63
CA GLN A 30 17.88 -16.29 19.69
C GLN A 30 17.09 -17.32 18.84
N GLN A 31 15.76 -17.15 18.75
CA GLN A 31 14.87 -17.96 17.93
C GLN A 31 15.20 -17.84 16.43
N ALA A 32 15.59 -16.65 15.95
CA ALA A 32 15.97 -16.41 14.56
C ALA A 32 17.26 -17.16 14.21
N ILE A 33 18.26 -17.12 15.09
CA ILE A 33 19.51 -17.90 14.95
C ILE A 33 19.22 -19.40 14.95
N ASN A 34 18.35 -19.88 15.84
CA ASN A 34 17.97 -21.29 15.89
C ASN A 34 17.28 -21.76 14.59
N ASN A 35 16.36 -20.94 14.06
CA ASN A 35 15.69 -21.23 12.80
C ASN A 35 16.65 -21.28 11.60
N LEU A 36 17.66 -20.40 11.58
CA LEU A 36 18.73 -20.41 10.57
C LEU A 36 19.56 -21.69 10.64
N LEU A 37 20.03 -22.07 11.83
CA LEU A 37 20.88 -23.26 12.03
C LEU A 37 20.16 -24.58 11.75
N ASN A 38 18.83 -24.59 11.83
CA ASN A 38 18.01 -25.75 11.53
C ASN A 38 17.38 -25.72 10.13
N GLY A 39 17.75 -24.74 9.29
CA GLY A 39 17.30 -24.65 7.90
C GLY A 39 15.82 -24.30 7.74
N ARG A 40 15.17 -23.83 8.81
CA ARG A 40 13.79 -23.30 8.79
C ARG A 40 13.73 -21.88 8.22
N SER A 41 14.88 -21.20 8.17
CA SER A 41 15.08 -19.95 7.42
C SER A 41 16.34 -20.06 6.59
N GLN A 42 16.24 -19.79 5.29
CA GLN A 42 17.36 -19.84 4.33
C GLN A 42 17.93 -18.44 4.04
N SER A 43 17.40 -17.38 4.68
CA SER A 43 17.85 -16.01 4.45
C SER A 43 17.88 -15.22 5.75
N SER A 44 19.07 -14.82 6.16
CA SER A 44 19.26 -13.72 7.09
C SER A 44 19.70 -12.50 6.29
N ALA A 45 19.11 -11.33 6.56
CA ALA A 45 19.65 -10.06 6.06
C ALA A 45 21.10 -9.83 6.53
N TYR A 46 21.50 -10.53 7.60
CA TYR A 46 22.77 -10.41 8.31
C TYR A 46 23.81 -11.47 7.91
N TRP A 47 23.73 -12.02 6.69
CA TRP A 47 24.60 -13.14 6.28
C TRP A 47 26.08 -12.77 6.23
N ARG A 48 26.42 -11.49 5.97
CA ARG A 48 27.81 -11.00 5.97
C ARG A 48 28.37 -10.87 7.37
N GLU A 49 27.56 -10.38 8.29
CA GLU A 49 27.90 -10.24 9.70
C GLU A 49 28.05 -11.63 10.35
N ILE A 50 27.17 -12.57 10.00
CA ILE A 50 27.31 -13.97 10.40
C ILE A 50 28.59 -14.59 9.83
N ALA A 51 28.89 -14.36 8.55
CA ALA A 51 30.13 -14.84 7.94
C ALA A 51 31.36 -14.29 8.67
N ARG A 52 31.38 -12.99 8.97
CA ARG A 52 32.45 -12.32 9.70
C ARG A 52 32.64 -12.88 11.11
N ILE A 53 31.56 -13.05 11.87
CA ILE A 53 31.62 -13.55 13.26
C ILE A 53 32.06 -15.02 13.31
N LEU A 54 31.67 -15.81 12.30
CA LEU A 54 32.00 -17.23 12.21
C LEU A 54 33.28 -17.53 11.42
N ASP A 55 34.04 -16.49 11.04
CA ASP A 55 35.28 -16.61 10.26
C ASP A 55 35.09 -17.44 8.97
N ILE A 56 33.98 -17.19 8.27
CA ILE A 56 33.66 -17.79 6.98
C ILE A 56 33.93 -16.72 5.91
N PRO A 57 34.75 -17.01 4.89
CA PRO A 57 34.92 -16.12 3.74
C PRO A 57 33.56 -15.74 3.12
N GLU A 58 33.38 -14.48 2.75
CA GLU A 58 32.09 -13.99 2.23
C GLU A 58 31.68 -14.72 0.95
N GLU A 59 32.66 -15.07 0.10
CA GLU A 59 32.47 -15.87 -1.11
C GLU A 59 31.96 -17.28 -0.79
N GLU A 60 32.57 -17.95 0.18
CA GLU A 60 32.18 -19.30 0.62
C GLU A 60 30.76 -19.29 1.20
N MET A 61 30.45 -18.32 2.08
CA MET A 61 29.12 -18.17 2.66
C MET A 61 28.06 -17.95 1.57
N ARG A 62 28.37 -17.14 0.55
CA ARG A 62 27.47 -16.86 -0.55
C ARG A 62 27.20 -18.10 -1.40
N GLU A 63 28.22 -18.88 -1.75
CA GLU A 63 28.05 -20.13 -2.49
C GLU A 63 27.12 -21.09 -1.75
N LEU A 64 27.28 -21.22 -0.44
CA LEU A 64 26.43 -22.06 0.40
C LEU A 64 24.96 -21.57 0.43
N MET A 65 24.74 -20.26 0.37
CA MET A 65 23.38 -19.69 0.27
C MET A 65 22.76 -19.90 -1.11
N ILE A 66 23.55 -19.79 -2.19
CA ILE A 66 23.10 -20.08 -3.55
C ILE A 66 22.70 -21.55 -3.68
N GLU A 67 23.51 -22.47 -3.13
CA GLU A 67 23.21 -23.91 -3.09
C GLU A 67 21.92 -24.19 -2.29
N ALA A 68 21.68 -23.42 -1.23
CA ALA A 68 20.44 -23.47 -0.45
C ALA A 68 19.21 -22.82 -1.15
N GLY A 69 19.36 -22.38 -2.41
CA GLY A 69 18.27 -21.89 -3.25
C GLY A 69 18.02 -20.38 -3.19
N ARG A 70 18.93 -19.58 -2.62
CA ARG A 70 18.78 -18.11 -2.50
C ARG A 70 20.11 -17.40 -2.76
N ASP A 71 20.20 -16.60 -3.82
CA ASP A 71 21.36 -15.70 -4.01
C ASP A 71 21.13 -14.40 -3.24
N PRO A 72 21.92 -14.09 -2.19
CA PRO A 72 21.78 -12.86 -1.41
C PRO A 72 22.09 -11.58 -2.21
N GLN A 73 22.71 -11.69 -3.39
CA GLN A 73 22.95 -10.58 -4.31
C GLN A 73 21.93 -10.51 -5.46
N ARG A 74 21.10 -11.54 -5.68
CA ARG A 74 19.94 -11.43 -6.58
C ARG A 74 18.86 -10.63 -5.87
N ASN A 75 18.87 -9.33 -6.14
CA ASN A 75 17.71 -8.47 -5.91
C ASN A 75 16.45 -9.14 -6.49
N THR A 76 15.49 -9.49 -5.63
CA THR A 76 14.09 -9.61 -6.01
C THR A 76 13.65 -8.23 -6.50
N THR A 77 13.95 -7.92 -7.75
CA THR A 77 13.84 -6.57 -8.25
C THR A 77 12.38 -6.27 -8.54
N LEU A 78 11.90 -5.17 -7.96
CA LEU A 78 10.71 -4.46 -8.37
C LEU A 78 10.71 -4.19 -9.90
N PRO A 79 9.52 -4.09 -10.53
CA PRO A 79 9.37 -3.95 -11.97
C PRO A 79 10.15 -2.76 -12.56
N VAL A 80 10.59 -2.94 -13.81
CA VAL A 80 11.51 -2.07 -14.59
C VAL A 80 11.10 -0.59 -14.57
N ASN A 81 9.82 -0.29 -14.43
CA ASN A 81 9.21 1.03 -14.45
C ASN A 81 9.75 1.94 -13.33
N LEU A 82 10.20 1.36 -12.21
CA LEU A 82 10.76 2.09 -11.06
C LEU A 82 12.28 2.31 -11.18
N ARG A 83 12.96 1.74 -12.20
CA ARG A 83 14.42 1.88 -12.39
C ARG A 83 14.82 3.19 -13.07
N ILE A 84 13.92 3.86 -13.78
CA ILE A 84 14.22 5.07 -14.55
C ILE A 84 14.61 6.25 -13.63
N LEU A 85 14.19 6.24 -12.35
CA LEU A 85 14.61 7.22 -11.34
C LEU A 85 16.05 7.05 -10.85
N ARG A 86 16.71 5.91 -11.13
CA ARG A 86 18.11 5.66 -10.70
C ARG A 86 19.14 5.91 -11.80
N GLY A 87 18.71 6.35 -12.97
CA GLY A 87 19.55 6.58 -14.16
C GLY A 87 20.34 7.89 -14.17
N ILE A 88 20.46 8.60 -13.05
CA ILE A 88 21.36 9.77 -12.90
C ILE A 88 22.58 9.38 -12.05
N THR A 89 23.23 8.27 -12.42
CA THR A 89 24.62 8.02 -12.00
C THR A 89 25.47 7.88 -13.26
N GLY A 90 25.53 8.97 -14.04
CA GLY A 90 26.79 9.29 -14.69
C GLY A 90 27.76 9.71 -13.58
N ASN A 91 28.99 9.20 -13.63
CA ASN A 91 30.08 9.48 -12.70
C ASN A 91 29.97 10.86 -12.03
N ILE A 92 29.54 10.89 -10.78
CA ILE A 92 29.80 12.02 -9.90
C ILE A 92 31.00 11.58 -9.07
N GLU A 93 32.17 12.04 -9.48
CA GLU A 93 33.33 12.11 -8.58
C GLU A 93 32.86 12.84 -7.31
N ALA A 94 33.12 12.24 -6.15
CA ALA A 94 32.68 12.78 -4.88
C ALA A 94 33.18 14.24 -4.75
N PRO A 95 32.29 15.23 -4.55
CA PRO A 95 32.76 16.59 -4.33
C PRO A 95 33.47 16.63 -2.98
N GLU A 96 34.67 17.18 -2.98
CA GLU A 96 35.43 17.47 -1.78
C GLU A 96 34.60 18.33 -0.82
N SER A 97 34.75 18.04 0.47
CA SER A 97 34.10 18.64 1.64
C SER A 97 33.65 20.10 1.44
N GLY A 98 32.37 20.29 1.13
CA GLY A 98 31.65 21.56 1.17
C GLY A 98 30.54 21.49 2.21
N GLU A 99 30.40 22.55 3.00
CA GLU A 99 29.55 22.67 4.19
C GLU A 99 28.14 22.06 4.03
N ALA A 100 27.76 21.21 4.98
CA ALA A 100 26.48 20.55 5.05
C ALA A 100 25.35 21.57 5.27
N GLY A 101 24.74 22.03 4.18
CA GLY A 101 23.43 22.66 4.22
C GLY A 101 22.40 21.67 4.75
N ASP A 102 21.60 22.13 5.71
CA ASP A 102 20.63 21.41 6.52
C ASP A 102 19.62 20.60 5.68
N LEU A 103 19.98 19.36 5.35
CA LEU A 103 19.05 18.41 4.75
C LEU A 103 18.10 17.93 5.85
N PRO A 104 16.77 17.97 5.63
CA PRO A 104 15.82 17.51 6.63
C PRO A 104 16.13 16.05 6.98
N ALA A 105 16.23 15.78 8.28
CA ALA A 105 16.54 14.45 8.78
C ALA A 105 15.56 13.41 8.19
N PRO A 106 16.03 12.19 7.87
CA PRO A 106 15.19 11.14 7.34
C PRO A 106 14.01 10.87 8.29
N ASN A 107 12.80 11.00 7.74
CA ASN A 107 11.53 10.87 8.47
C ASN A 107 11.01 9.42 8.57
N ALA A 108 11.84 8.45 8.20
CA ALA A 108 11.54 7.03 8.28
C ALA A 108 12.64 6.33 9.10
N ILE A 109 12.26 5.72 10.22
CA ILE A 109 13.16 5.00 11.13
C ILE A 109 12.80 3.52 11.08
N ILE A 110 13.80 2.64 10.91
CA ILE A 110 13.63 1.19 11.03
C ILE A 110 14.06 0.81 12.46
N GLY A 111 13.09 0.54 13.34
CA GLY A 111 13.32 0.16 14.75
C GLY A 111 12.02 0.09 15.58
N ASP A 112 12.09 -0.44 16.81
CA ASP A 112 10.96 -0.72 17.73
C ASP A 112 10.21 0.50 18.28
N ASN A 113 10.34 1.67 17.65
CA ASN A 113 9.51 2.82 18.01
C ASN A 113 8.08 2.50 17.61
N LYS A 114 7.19 2.40 18.61
CA LYS A 114 5.74 2.36 18.40
C LYS A 114 5.38 3.56 17.52
N LEU A 115 5.11 3.29 16.24
CA LEU A 115 4.53 4.26 15.34
C LEU A 115 3.33 4.90 16.05
N PRO A 116 3.13 6.22 15.95
CA PRO A 116 1.97 6.86 16.52
C PRO A 116 0.73 6.13 16.01
N GLN A 117 0.07 5.42 16.92
CA GLN A 117 -1.17 4.72 16.61
C GLN A 117 -2.21 5.82 16.36
N PRO A 118 -2.91 5.84 15.21
CA PRO A 118 -4.00 6.77 15.02
C PRO A 118 -5.01 6.58 16.16
N PRO A 119 -5.60 7.65 16.72
CA PRO A 119 -6.50 7.53 17.85
C PRO A 119 -7.63 6.55 17.55
N ALA A 120 -7.90 5.63 18.46
CA ALA A 120 -8.52 4.35 18.10
C ALA A 120 -10.06 4.38 17.89
N ASN A 121 -10.70 5.52 17.58
CA ASN A 121 -12.17 5.55 17.60
C ASN A 121 -12.86 6.61 16.71
N ARG A 122 -12.24 7.05 15.62
CA ARG A 122 -12.94 7.92 14.67
C ARG A 122 -13.97 7.10 13.89
N MET A 123 -15.22 7.53 13.91
CA MET A 123 -16.27 7.03 13.02
C MET A 123 -16.44 8.00 11.84
N ILE A 124 -16.83 7.49 10.68
CA ILE A 124 -17.16 8.27 9.49
C ILE A 124 -18.60 8.02 9.06
N PRO A 125 -19.35 9.06 8.66
CA PRO A 125 -20.74 8.92 8.31
C PRO A 125 -20.90 8.17 6.99
N VAL A 126 -21.93 7.34 6.93
CA VAL A 126 -22.43 6.75 5.68
C VAL A 126 -23.48 7.69 5.10
N LEU A 127 -23.28 8.11 3.85
CA LEU A 127 -24.11 9.07 3.14
C LEU A 127 -24.64 8.43 1.84
N GLY A 128 -25.59 9.11 1.20
CA GLY A 128 -26.12 8.71 -0.11
C GLY A 128 -27.25 7.70 0.03
N GLU A 129 -28.48 8.19 0.00
CA GLU A 129 -29.67 7.34 0.01
C GLU A 129 -29.83 6.69 -1.37
N ALA A 130 -29.83 5.37 -1.43
CA ALA A 130 -30.07 4.65 -2.67
C ALA A 130 -31.51 4.87 -3.13
N VAL A 131 -31.70 5.44 -4.32
CA VAL A 131 -33.04 5.78 -4.84
C VAL A 131 -33.67 4.60 -5.59
N GLY A 132 -32.89 3.55 -5.85
CA GLY A 132 -33.31 2.41 -6.66
C GLY A 132 -33.35 2.76 -8.15
N GLY A 133 -32.73 1.91 -8.96
CA GLY A 133 -32.64 2.06 -10.41
C GLY A 133 -31.52 1.19 -10.96
N ASP A 134 -31.57 0.86 -12.26
CA ASP A 134 -30.64 -0.09 -12.88
C ASP A 134 -29.15 0.32 -12.77
N ASP A 135 -28.88 1.62 -12.59
CA ASP A 135 -27.54 2.20 -12.61
C ASP A 135 -26.91 2.47 -11.23
N GLY A 136 -27.65 2.21 -10.15
CA GLY A 136 -27.22 2.49 -8.78
C GLY A 136 -27.09 3.99 -8.51
N GLU A 137 -28.23 4.70 -8.54
CA GLU A 137 -28.31 6.14 -8.29
C GLU A 137 -28.43 6.44 -6.79
N TYR A 138 -27.66 7.42 -6.32
CA TYR A 138 -27.68 7.88 -4.92
C TYR A 138 -28.18 9.31 -4.83
N LEU A 139 -28.94 9.61 -3.79
CA LEU A 139 -29.32 10.97 -3.44
C LEU A 139 -28.38 11.50 -2.35
N PHE A 140 -27.54 12.48 -2.69
CA PHE A 140 -26.67 13.14 -1.72
C PHE A 140 -27.35 14.39 -1.15
N ASN A 141 -28.35 14.19 -0.29
CA ASN A 141 -29.11 15.25 0.41
C ASN A 141 -28.46 15.69 1.74
N GLY A 142 -27.34 15.08 2.12
CA GLY A 142 -26.63 15.36 3.38
C GLY A 142 -27.13 14.56 4.60
N SER A 143 -28.15 13.71 4.43
CA SER A 143 -28.63 12.82 5.47
C SER A 143 -27.60 11.73 5.78
N VAL A 144 -27.36 11.48 7.07
CA VAL A 144 -26.49 10.40 7.54
C VAL A 144 -27.33 9.15 7.78
N LEU A 145 -26.98 8.06 7.09
CA LEU A 145 -27.67 6.78 7.20
C LEU A 145 -27.13 5.92 8.34
N ASP A 146 -25.81 5.92 8.53
CA ASP A 146 -25.12 5.10 9.52
C ASP A 146 -23.72 5.68 9.80
N TYR A 147 -22.93 5.03 10.66
CA TYR A 147 -21.54 5.35 10.94
C TYR A 147 -20.66 4.11 10.87
N MET A 148 -19.54 4.21 10.15
CA MET A 148 -18.56 3.13 10.00
C MET A 148 -17.23 3.45 10.68
N PRO A 149 -16.48 2.45 11.18
CA PRO A 149 -15.13 2.66 11.69
C PRO A 149 -14.23 3.30 10.63
N CYS A 150 -13.50 4.36 11.00
CA CYS A 150 -12.61 5.04 10.07
C CYS A 150 -11.33 4.22 9.83
N PRO A 151 -11.04 3.81 8.58
CA PRO A 151 -9.80 3.11 8.30
C PRO A 151 -8.60 4.06 8.50
N PRO A 152 -7.40 3.53 8.84
CA PRO A 152 -6.22 4.36 9.09
C PRO A 152 -5.88 5.35 7.96
N SER A 153 -6.21 5.01 6.71
CA SER A 153 -5.99 5.84 5.53
C SER A 153 -6.86 7.10 5.45
N LEU A 154 -7.98 7.16 6.19
CA LEU A 154 -8.90 8.31 6.22
C LEU A 154 -8.85 9.07 7.55
N TYR A 155 -7.99 8.65 8.48
CA TYR A 155 -8.04 9.11 9.86
C TYR A 155 -7.89 10.63 10.01
N ASN A 156 -7.05 11.26 9.18
CA ASN A 156 -6.82 12.71 9.17
C ASN A 156 -7.49 13.41 7.98
N VAL A 157 -8.39 12.73 7.28
CA VAL A 157 -9.05 13.28 6.09
C VAL A 157 -10.33 13.99 6.51
N PRO A 158 -10.46 15.31 6.34
CA PRO A 158 -11.68 16.02 6.70
C PRO A 158 -12.83 15.60 5.78
N HIS A 159 -14.04 15.53 6.34
CA HIS A 159 -15.26 15.18 5.61
C HIS A 159 -15.26 13.80 4.92
N ALA A 160 -14.32 12.91 5.25
CA ALA A 160 -14.36 11.53 4.77
C ALA A 160 -15.68 10.86 5.12
N TYR A 161 -16.24 10.12 4.16
CA TYR A 161 -17.55 9.48 4.26
C TYR A 161 -17.55 8.12 3.58
N CYS A 162 -18.59 7.34 3.89
CA CYS A 162 -18.85 6.05 3.27
C CYS A 162 -20.13 6.10 2.45
N VAL A 163 -20.28 5.16 1.51
CA VAL A 163 -21.53 4.92 0.78
C VAL A 163 -21.76 3.41 0.71
N PHE A 164 -23.00 2.98 0.91
CA PHE A 164 -23.37 1.59 0.64
C PHE A 164 -23.55 1.40 -0.85
N VAL A 165 -22.93 0.37 -1.40
CA VAL A 165 -23.09 0.01 -2.80
C VAL A 165 -24.46 -0.62 -3.00
N ASP A 166 -25.31 0.09 -3.72
CA ASP A 166 -26.58 -0.37 -4.23
C ASP A 166 -26.52 -0.59 -5.75
N GLY A 167 -27.21 -1.63 -6.20
CA GLY A 167 -27.20 -2.08 -7.60
C GLY A 167 -25.97 -2.90 -8.01
N GLU A 168 -25.95 -3.30 -9.28
CA GLU A 168 -24.92 -4.18 -9.83
C GLU A 168 -24.00 -3.47 -10.84
N SER A 169 -24.14 -2.16 -11.01
CA SER A 169 -23.52 -1.43 -12.13
C SER A 169 -21.99 -1.50 -12.17
N MET A 170 -21.37 -1.70 -11.00
CA MET A 170 -19.93 -1.85 -10.84
C MET A 170 -19.49 -3.28 -10.50
N SER A 171 -20.37 -4.27 -10.63
CA SER A 171 -20.02 -5.69 -10.49
C SER A 171 -19.07 -6.11 -11.62
N PRO A 172 -18.02 -6.92 -11.35
CA PRO A 172 -17.70 -7.60 -10.09
C PRO A 172 -16.82 -6.79 -9.13
N ARG A 173 -16.41 -5.58 -9.50
CA ARG A 173 -15.49 -4.73 -8.74
C ARG A 173 -16.07 -4.25 -7.42
N TYR A 174 -17.32 -3.80 -7.46
CA TYR A 174 -18.15 -3.49 -6.29
C TYR A 174 -19.45 -4.26 -6.37
N LYS A 175 -19.75 -5.01 -5.31
CA LYS A 175 -20.97 -5.81 -5.22
C LYS A 175 -21.99 -5.12 -4.35
N SER A 176 -23.27 -5.35 -4.64
CA SER A 176 -24.36 -4.88 -3.79
C SER A 176 -24.16 -5.32 -2.34
N GLY A 177 -24.36 -4.38 -1.41
CA GLY A 177 -24.16 -4.56 0.02
C GLY A 177 -22.72 -4.36 0.50
N GLU A 178 -21.77 -4.02 -0.38
CA GLU A 178 -20.45 -3.54 0.05
C GLU A 178 -20.51 -2.09 0.53
N THR A 179 -19.56 -1.70 1.38
CA THR A 179 -19.35 -0.31 1.79
C THR A 179 -18.09 0.21 1.11
N VAL A 180 -18.21 1.37 0.46
CA VAL A 180 -17.06 2.07 -0.13
C VAL A 180 -16.67 3.27 0.72
N TYR A 181 -15.36 3.50 0.83
CA TYR A 181 -14.75 4.53 1.66
C TYR A 181 -14.16 5.62 0.76
N VAL A 182 -14.58 6.87 0.99
CA VAL A 182 -14.39 7.96 0.04
C VAL A 182 -13.47 9.04 0.61
N HIS A 183 -12.55 9.52 -0.23
CA HIS A 183 -11.62 10.58 0.12
C HIS A 183 -11.95 11.90 -0.60
N PRO A 184 -12.75 12.80 -0.02
CA PRO A 184 -13.27 13.97 -0.73
C PRO A 184 -12.20 14.99 -1.10
N SER A 185 -11.12 15.11 -0.32
CA SER A 185 -10.08 16.12 -0.55
C SER A 185 -8.96 15.69 -1.51
N LYS A 186 -9.01 14.47 -2.05
CA LYS A 186 -8.01 14.00 -3.03
C LYS A 186 -8.56 14.16 -4.44
N PRO A 187 -7.76 14.68 -5.39
CA PRO A 187 -8.17 14.70 -6.78
C PRO A 187 -8.20 13.28 -7.34
N ALA A 188 -9.30 12.92 -8.00
CA ALA A 188 -9.43 11.65 -8.70
C ALA A 188 -8.54 11.59 -9.95
N ARG A 189 -7.98 10.41 -10.22
CA ARG A 189 -7.09 10.13 -11.35
C ARG A 189 -7.75 9.18 -12.33
N ARG A 190 -7.15 9.07 -13.52
CA ARG A 190 -7.56 8.06 -14.51
C ARG A 190 -7.32 6.66 -13.95
N GLY A 191 -8.32 5.79 -14.07
CA GLY A 191 -8.36 4.45 -13.52
C GLY A 191 -8.82 4.38 -12.05
N ASP A 192 -9.08 5.51 -11.40
CA ASP A 192 -9.63 5.50 -10.04
C ASP A 192 -11.13 5.15 -10.09
N ASP A 193 -11.55 4.30 -9.17
CA ASP A 193 -12.95 4.15 -8.82
C ASP A 193 -13.43 5.42 -8.10
N VAL A 194 -14.53 6.02 -8.52
CA VAL A 194 -14.98 7.33 -8.01
C VAL A 194 -16.47 7.35 -7.67
N ILE A 195 -16.81 8.20 -6.71
CA ILE A 195 -18.16 8.72 -6.55
C ILE A 195 -18.25 10.05 -7.28
N VAL A 196 -19.14 10.12 -8.26
CA VAL A 196 -19.43 11.33 -9.02
C VAL A 196 -20.79 11.87 -8.59
N GLN A 197 -20.84 13.17 -8.30
CA GLN A 197 -22.08 13.90 -8.07
C GLN A 197 -22.39 14.75 -9.30
N ILE A 198 -23.56 14.52 -9.89
CA ILE A 198 -24.08 15.23 -11.06
C ILE A 198 -25.27 16.09 -10.62
N LYS A 199 -25.37 17.32 -11.13
CA LYS A 199 -26.51 18.19 -10.89
C LYS A 199 -27.80 17.50 -11.33
N ALA A 200 -28.86 17.64 -10.54
CA ALA A 200 -30.17 17.18 -10.97
C ALA A 200 -30.66 17.98 -12.18
N ARG A 201 -31.49 17.35 -13.02
CA ARG A 201 -32.15 18.02 -14.16
C ARG A 201 -33.18 19.05 -13.73
N GLU A 202 -33.76 18.90 -12.54
CA GLU A 202 -34.72 19.83 -11.97
C GLU A 202 -34.00 20.87 -11.09
N GLU A 203 -34.36 22.13 -11.28
CA GLU A 203 -33.78 23.25 -10.57
C GLU A 203 -34.15 23.20 -9.08
N GLY A 204 -33.15 23.10 -8.20
CA GLY A 204 -33.33 22.97 -6.74
C GLY A 204 -33.35 21.53 -6.20
N ALA A 205 -33.30 20.51 -7.07
CA ALA A 205 -33.21 19.12 -6.62
C ALA A 205 -31.77 18.74 -6.17
N SER A 206 -31.68 17.80 -5.22
CA SER A 206 -30.40 17.32 -4.70
C SER A 206 -29.58 16.60 -5.78
N PRO A 207 -28.24 16.72 -5.77
CA PRO A 207 -27.39 16.10 -6.78
C PRO A 207 -27.48 14.57 -6.72
N ARG A 208 -27.34 13.97 -7.90
CA ARG A 208 -27.36 12.51 -8.07
C ARG A 208 -25.95 11.95 -8.06
N GLY A 209 -25.77 10.90 -7.29
CA GLY A 209 -24.55 10.17 -7.09
C GLY A 209 -24.43 8.95 -7.98
N PHE A 210 -23.24 8.70 -8.50
CA PHE A 210 -22.91 7.49 -9.23
C PHE A 210 -21.56 6.94 -8.78
N ILE A 211 -21.47 5.62 -8.61
CA ILE A 211 -20.19 4.91 -8.46
C ILE A 211 -19.77 4.39 -9.84
N LYS A 212 -18.62 4.83 -10.35
CA LYS A 212 -18.07 4.47 -11.67
C LYS A 212 -16.54 4.48 -11.66
N GLU A 213 -15.92 3.86 -12.65
CA GLU A 213 -14.48 3.99 -12.89
C GLU A 213 -14.20 5.25 -13.73
N MET A 214 -13.29 6.11 -13.28
CA MET A 214 -12.92 7.33 -14.00
C MET A 214 -11.91 7.02 -15.12
N VAL A 215 -12.33 7.09 -16.39
CA VAL A 215 -11.38 7.00 -17.52
C VAL A 215 -10.59 8.30 -17.67
N GLY A 216 -11.23 9.44 -17.36
CA GLY A 216 -10.60 10.76 -17.31
C GLY A 216 -11.42 11.85 -17.97
N TRP A 217 -10.81 13.02 -18.11
CA TRP A 217 -11.38 14.13 -18.88
C TRP A 217 -10.99 14.03 -20.37
N SER A 218 -11.94 14.33 -21.24
CA SER A 218 -11.75 14.52 -22.68
C SER A 218 -12.43 15.82 -23.11
N GLY A 219 -11.62 16.88 -23.29
CA GLY A 219 -12.16 18.22 -23.52
C GLY A 219 -13.02 18.67 -22.34
N SER A 220 -14.27 19.04 -22.62
CA SER A 220 -15.27 19.45 -21.65
C SER A 220 -16.07 18.30 -21.03
N LYS A 221 -15.73 17.04 -21.31
CA LYS A 221 -16.49 15.87 -20.84
C LYS A 221 -15.72 15.03 -19.84
N LEU A 222 -16.40 14.64 -18.76
CA LEU A 222 -15.95 13.59 -17.85
C LEU A 222 -16.35 12.24 -18.43
N ILE A 223 -15.37 11.37 -18.63
CA ILE A 223 -15.60 10.00 -19.11
C ILE A 223 -15.52 9.04 -17.94
N LEU A 224 -16.57 8.25 -17.81
CA LEU A 224 -16.73 7.20 -16.82
C LEU A 224 -16.95 5.85 -17.50
N MET A 225 -16.54 4.78 -16.84
CA MET A 225 -16.81 3.41 -17.24
C MET A 225 -17.71 2.74 -16.19
N GLN A 226 -18.76 2.09 -16.68
CA GLN A 226 -19.59 1.16 -15.92
C GLN A 226 -19.13 -0.26 -16.28
N HIS A 227 -19.06 -1.17 -15.31
CA HIS A 227 -18.63 -2.54 -15.57
C HIS A 227 -19.78 -3.46 -16.00
N ASN A 228 -20.99 -3.22 -15.50
CA ASN A 228 -22.14 -4.09 -15.74
C ASN A 228 -23.44 -3.30 -16.02
N PRO A 229 -24.02 -3.39 -17.23
CA PRO A 229 -23.34 -3.83 -18.45
C PRO A 229 -22.12 -2.93 -18.74
N SER A 230 -21.10 -3.50 -19.37
CA SER A 230 -19.90 -2.73 -19.71
C SER A 230 -20.24 -1.64 -20.72
N ARG A 231 -20.15 -0.38 -20.28
CA ARG A 231 -20.47 0.79 -21.13
C ARG A 231 -19.74 2.04 -20.66
N ARG A 232 -19.45 2.90 -21.61
CA ARG A 232 -18.88 4.23 -21.37
C ARG A 232 -19.99 5.24 -21.20
N ILE A 233 -19.87 6.07 -20.17
CA ILE A 233 -20.81 7.14 -19.83
C ILE A 233 -20.06 8.46 -19.86
N GLU A 234 -20.69 9.50 -20.36
CA GLU A 234 -20.08 10.82 -20.48
C GLU A 234 -21.00 11.87 -19.85
N PHE A 235 -20.42 12.77 -19.08
CA PHE A 235 -21.10 13.92 -18.49
C PHE A 235 -20.38 15.20 -18.88
N ASP A 236 -21.12 16.27 -19.13
CA ASP A 236 -20.52 17.58 -19.39
C ASP A 236 -19.96 18.16 -18.08
N ARG A 237 -18.82 18.86 -18.19
CA ARG A 237 -18.09 19.42 -17.03
C ARG A 237 -18.97 20.32 -16.16
N ASP A 238 -19.90 21.04 -16.77
CA ASP A 238 -20.79 21.98 -16.07
C ASP A 238 -21.88 21.28 -15.26
N GLU A 239 -22.17 20.00 -15.55
CA GLU A 239 -23.09 19.16 -14.81
C GLU A 239 -22.42 18.47 -13.62
N VAL A 240 -21.10 18.29 -13.66
CA VAL A 240 -20.33 17.62 -12.61
C VAL A 240 -20.14 18.57 -11.42
N VAL A 241 -20.70 18.19 -10.27
CA VAL A 241 -20.54 18.92 -9.00
C VAL A 241 -19.23 18.53 -8.34
N SER A 242 -18.98 17.23 -8.20
CA SER A 242 -17.77 16.72 -7.54
C SER A 242 -17.41 15.32 -8.00
N VAL A 243 -16.13 14.99 -7.93
CA VAL A 243 -15.59 13.65 -8.19
C VAL A 243 -14.67 13.29 -7.04
N HIS A 244 -15.06 12.28 -6.26
CA HIS A 244 -14.29 11.85 -5.09
C HIS A 244 -13.78 10.41 -5.28
N PRO A 245 -12.47 10.16 -5.12
CA PRO A 245 -11.92 8.81 -5.26
C PRO A 245 -12.35 7.90 -4.10
N ILE A 246 -12.67 6.66 -4.46
CA ILE A 246 -12.88 5.55 -3.54
C ILE A 246 -11.52 4.91 -3.27
N ILE A 247 -11.16 4.81 -1.99
CA ILE A 247 -9.83 4.34 -1.59
C ILE A 247 -9.85 2.93 -0.99
N LEU A 248 -11.01 2.47 -0.54
CA LEU A 248 -11.19 1.17 0.11
C LEU A 248 -12.64 0.71 -0.06
N SER A 249 -12.84 -0.61 -0.10
CA SER A 249 -14.16 -1.22 -0.02
C SER A 249 -14.11 -2.48 0.84
N GLY A 250 -15.26 -2.85 1.41
CA GLY A 250 -15.38 -4.03 2.24
C GLY A 250 -16.83 -4.48 2.38
N LYS A 251 -17.01 -5.77 2.67
CA LYS A 251 -18.30 -6.35 3.01
C LYS A 251 -18.31 -6.65 4.51
N TYR A 252 -19.32 -6.19 5.24
CA TYR A 252 -19.47 -6.40 6.70
C TYR A 252 -18.32 -5.81 7.55
N THR A 253 -17.89 -4.57 7.28
CA THR A 253 -16.98 -3.82 8.19
C THR A 253 -17.66 -3.38 9.47
#